data_AF-A0A2I0VLB6-F1
#
_entry.id   AF-A0A2I0VLB6-F1
#
_cell.length_a   1.000
_cell.length_b   1.000
_cell.length_c   1.000
_cell.angle_alpha   90.00
_cell.angle_beta   90.00
_cell.angle_gamma   90.00
#
_symmetry.space_group_name_H-M   'P 1'
#
loop_
_entity.id
_entity.type
_entity.pdbx_description
1 polymer ?
#
loop_
_entity_poly.entity_id
_entity_poly.type
_entity_poly.pdbx_seq_one_letter_code
_entity_poly.pdbx_strand_id
1 'polypeptide(L)'
;MLSRYAPHLISNAEEKCHRFLNGLKDVIRQPLVPFGIEDYPTLVERARRIEMDMQATQKRRDFQKRKMEDRSILSQMIQSS
;
A
#
# COMPACT_ATOMS: atom_id res chain seq x y z
N MET A 1 23.62 3.84 30.95
CA MET A 1 22.42 3.81 30.08
C MET A 1 21.18 4.13 30.89
N LEU A 2 20.38 5.10 30.44
CA LEU A 2 19.11 5.52 31.05
C LEU A 2 17.93 4.59 30.71
N SER A 3 18.14 3.63 29.82
CA SER A 3 17.15 2.63 29.35
C SER A 3 16.54 1.76 30.46
N ARG A 4 17.16 1.69 31.64
CA ARG A 4 16.69 0.90 32.79
C ARG A 4 15.57 1.56 33.62
N TYR A 5 15.32 2.85 33.43
CA TYR A 5 14.46 3.62 34.35
C TYR A 5 13.02 3.75 33.89
N ALA A 6 12.68 3.27 32.69
CA ALA A 6 11.30 3.36 32.19
C ALA A 6 10.99 2.24 31.18
N PRO A 7 11.03 0.95 31.60
CA PRO A 7 10.76 -0.17 30.70
C PRO A 7 9.35 -0.10 30.06
N HIS A 8 8.40 0.54 30.73
CA HIS A 8 7.02 0.80 30.28
C HIS A 8 6.90 1.96 29.28
N LEU A 9 7.95 2.79 29.15
CA LEU A 9 7.96 4.00 28.31
C LEU A 9 8.69 3.77 26.97
N ILE A 10 9.42 2.66 26.88
CA ILE A 10 9.87 2.12 25.61
C ILE A 10 8.68 1.32 25.09
N SER A 11 7.82 1.94 24.25
CA SER A 11 6.86 1.16 23.47
C SER A 11 7.63 0.01 22.85
N ASN A 12 7.33 -1.23 23.26
CA ASN A 12 8.06 -2.37 22.79
C ASN A 12 7.96 -2.36 21.25
N ALA A 13 9.08 -2.64 20.57
CA ALA A 13 9.16 -2.50 19.12
C ALA A 13 8.05 -3.32 18.42
N GLU A 14 7.67 -4.43 19.05
CA GLU A 14 6.56 -5.31 18.70
C GLU A 14 5.19 -4.60 18.70
N GLU A 15 4.83 -3.87 19.76
CA GLU A 15 3.59 -3.07 19.87
C GLU A 15 3.56 -1.98 18.81
N LYS A 16 4.71 -1.39 18.51
CA LYS A 16 4.83 -0.37 17.47
C LYS A 16 4.50 -0.98 16.09
N CYS A 17 5.03 -2.16 15.81
CA CYS A 17 4.72 -2.92 14.60
C CYS A 17 3.26 -3.37 14.56
N HIS A 18 2.71 -3.87 15.67
CA HIS A 18 1.31 -4.28 15.78
C HIS A 18 0.34 -3.12 15.56
N ARG A 19 0.57 -1.97 16.21
CA ARG A 19 -0.26 -0.78 16.02
C ARG A 19 -0.20 -0.29 14.59
N PHE A 20 0.98 -0.33 13.96
CA PHE A 20 1.13 0.03 12.56
C PHE A 20 0.36 -0.92 11.64
N LEU A 21 0.55 -2.23 11.78
CA LEU A 21 -0.16 -3.25 11.00
C LEU A 21 -1.68 -3.12 11.14
N ASN A 22 -2.18 -2.86 12.36
CA ASN A 22 -3.61 -2.67 12.61
C ASN A 22 -4.17 -1.37 11.99
N GLY A 23 -3.32 -0.37 11.75
CA GLY A 23 -3.69 0.88 11.08
C GLY A 23 -3.68 0.80 9.55
N LEU A 24 -3.13 -0.27 8.96
CA LEU A 24 -3.06 -0.43 7.51
C LEU A 24 -4.38 -0.94 6.93
N LYS A 25 -4.66 -0.52 5.69
CA LYS A 25 -5.75 -1.13 4.89
C LYS A 25 -5.45 -2.61 4.66
N ASP A 26 -6.49 -3.44 4.66
CA ASP A 26 -6.35 -4.90 4.50
C ASP A 26 -5.54 -5.31 3.26
N VAL A 27 -5.75 -4.60 2.15
CA VAL A 27 -5.02 -4.81 0.89
C VAL A 27 -3.51 -4.59 0.99
N ILE A 28 -3.04 -3.79 1.96
CA ILE A 28 -1.61 -3.58 2.26
C ILE A 28 -1.15 -4.49 3.40
N ARG A 29 -2.02 -4.72 4.39
CA ARG A 29 -1.74 -5.56 5.56
C ARG A 29 -1.59 -7.04 5.20
N GLN A 30 -2.51 -7.59 4.41
CA GLN A 30 -2.54 -9.02 4.07
C GLN A 30 -1.24 -9.52 3.45
N PRO A 31 -0.60 -8.81 2.50
CA PRO A 31 0.71 -9.21 2.00
C PRO A 31 1.84 -9.16 3.04
N LEU A 32 1.73 -8.33 4.08
CA LEU A 32 2.80 -8.15 5.07
C LEU A 32 2.74 -9.16 6.22
N VAL A 33 1.54 -9.64 6.57
CA VAL A 33 1.31 -10.55 7.71
C VAL A 33 2.15 -11.84 7.65
N PRO A 34 2.24 -12.56 6.51
CA PRO A 34 3.02 -13.79 6.43
C PRO A 34 4.52 -13.61 6.64
N PHE A 35 5.04 -12.38 6.52
CA PHE A 35 6.47 -12.10 6.64
C PHE A 35 6.92 -11.83 8.08
N GLY A 36 6.00 -11.72 9.05
CA GLY A 36 6.34 -11.58 10.47
C GLY A 36 7.35 -10.47 10.75
N ILE A 37 7.15 -9.28 10.17
CA ILE A 37 8.15 -8.20 10.25
C ILE A 37 8.11 -7.54 11.63
N GLU A 38 9.14 -7.80 12.43
CA GLU A 38 9.28 -7.26 13.79
C GLU A 38 10.03 -5.92 13.83
N ASP A 39 10.74 -5.56 12.75
CA ASP A 39 11.45 -4.29 12.61
C ASP A 39 10.55 -3.20 12.01
N TYR A 40 10.27 -2.16 12.80
CA TYR A 40 9.36 -1.08 12.42
C TYR A 40 9.79 -0.33 11.15
N PRO A 41 11.04 0.15 11.00
CA PRO A 41 11.51 0.78 9.76
C PRO A 41 11.29 -0.11 8.53
N THR A 42 11.62 -1.41 8.62
CA THR A 42 11.44 -2.36 7.53
C THR A 42 9.97 -2.54 7.18
N LEU A 43 9.10 -2.66 8.18
CA LEU A 43 7.66 -2.78 8.01
C LEU A 43 7.07 -1.57 7.28
N VAL A 44 7.47 -0.37 7.68
CA VAL A 44 7.04 0.89 7.05
C VAL A 44 7.48 0.95 5.58
N GLU A 45 8.75 0.64 5.28
CA GLU A 45 9.24 0.69 3.90
C GLU A 45 8.53 -0.34 3.01
N ARG A 46 8.27 -1.56 3.52
CA ARG A 46 7.52 -2.56 2.75
C ARG A 46 6.07 -2.14 2.51
N ALA A 47 5.39 -1.58 3.50
CA ALA A 47 4.04 -1.04 3.33
C ALA A 47 4.00 0.07 2.26
N ARG A 48 4.99 0.97 2.27
CA ARG A 48 5.13 2.04 1.27
C ARG A 48 5.31 1.50 -0.14
N ARG A 49 6.12 0.46 -0.33
CA ARG A 49 6.33 -0.18 -1.64
C ARG A 49 5.04 -0.78 -2.19
N ILE A 50 4.27 -1.48 -1.35
CA ILE A 50 2.97 -2.04 -1.75
C ILE A 50 2.03 -0.92 -2.19
N GLU A 51 1.94 0.17 -1.43
CA GLU A 51 1.11 1.31 -1.79
C GLU A 51 1.50 1.91 -3.15
N MET A 52 2.80 2.08 -3.40
CA MET A 52 3.30 2.57 -4.69
C MET A 52 2.94 1.64 -5.85
N ASP A 53 3.11 0.32 -5.68
CA ASP A 53 2.79 -0.66 -6.71
C ASP A 53 1.29 -0.69 -7.01
N MET A 54 0.45 -0.56 -5.98
CA MET A 54 -0.99 -0.42 -6.14
C MET A 54 -1.36 0.84 -6.92
N GLN A 55 -0.78 1.99 -6.57
CA GLN A 55 -1.01 3.24 -7.30
C GLN A 55 -0.54 3.16 -8.76
N ALA A 56 0.61 2.56 -9.01
CA ALA A 56 1.13 2.36 -10.37
C ALA A 56 0.21 1.44 -11.18
N THR A 57 -0.26 0.35 -10.58
CA THR A 57 -1.21 -0.59 -11.20
C THR A 57 -2.53 0.10 -11.51
N GLN A 58 -3.06 0.91 -10.58
CA GLN A 58 -4.28 1.65 -10.79
C GLN A 58 -4.15 2.66 -11.94
N LYS A 59 -3.08 3.47 -11.96
CA LYS A 59 -2.82 4.43 -13.05
C LYS A 59 -2.74 3.74 -14.41
N ARG A 60 -2.10 2.56 -14.49
CA ARG A 60 -2.02 1.77 -15.73
C ARG A 60 -3.39 1.27 -16.18
N ARG A 61 -4.25 0.84 -15.24
CA ARG A 61 -5.62 0.41 -15.55
C ARG A 61 -6.48 1.58 -16.02
N ASP A 62 -6.43 2.71 -15.32
CA ASP A 62 -7.20 3.91 -15.67
C ASP A 62 -6.78 4.47 -17.04
N PHE A 63 -5.49 4.46 -17.35
CA PHE A 63 -4.99 4.85 -18.66
C PHE A 63 -5.51 3.93 -19.78
N GLN A 64 -5.49 2.62 -19.57
CA GLN A 64 -6.03 1.66 -20.54
C GLN A 64 -7.53 1.82 -20.74
N LYS A 65 -8.28 2.04 -19.66
CA LYS A 65 -9.73 2.27 -19.72
C LYS A 65 -10.07 3.48 -20.58
N ARG A 66 -9.43 4.63 -20.33
CA ARG A 66 -9.62 5.85 -21.13
C ARG A 66 -9.28 5.64 -22.60
N LYS A 67 -8.17 4.96 -22.90
CA LYS A 67 -7.78 4.65 -24.28
C LYS A 67 -8.82 3.77 -25.00
N MET A 68 -9.44 2.82 -24.30
CA MET A 68 -10.50 1.99 -24.88
C MET A 68 -11.79 2.78 -25.09
N GLU A 69 -12.16 3.66 -24.16
CA GLU A 69 -13.30 4.57 -24.27
C GLU A 69 -13.13 5.51 -25.47
N ASP A 70 -11.98 6.17 -25.60
CA ASP A 70 -11.68 7.07 -26.73
C ASP A 70 -11.77 6.34 -28.08
N ARG A 71 -11.26 5.10 -28.15
CA ARG A 71 -11.34 4.28 -29.36
C ARG A 71 -12.79 3.89 -29.69
N SER A 72 -13.59 3.59 -28.67
CA SER A 72 -15.02 3.27 -28.84
C SER A 72 -15.79 4.47 -29.37
N ILE A 73 -15.55 5.67 -28.83
CA ILE A 73 -16.17 6.91 -29.28
C ILE A 73 -15.82 7.19 -30.75
N LEU A 74 -14.53 7.08 -31.11
CA LEU A 74 -14.08 7.29 -32.50
C LEU A 74 -14.75 6.30 -33.47
N SER A 75 -14.88 5.03 -33.07
CA SER A 75 -15.53 4.01 -33.91
C SER A 75 -17.01 4.32 -34.14
N GLN A 76 -17.72 4.83 -33.13
CA GLN A 76 -19.13 5.21 -33.25
C GLN A 76 -19.31 6.42 -34.18
N MET A 77 -18.41 7.41 -34.11
CA MET A 77 -18.46 8.60 -34.98
C MET A 77 -18.26 8.26 -36.46
N ILE A 78 -17.30 7.37 -36.78
CA ILE A 78 -17.04 6.94 -38.16
C ILE A 78 -18.23 6.16 -38.75
N GLN A 79 -18.92 5.36 -37.95
CA GLN A 79 -20.10 4.59 -38.41
C GLN A 79 -21.37 5.44 -38.60
N SER A 80 -21.37 6.65 -38.06
CA SER A 80 -22.53 7.57 -38.08
C SER A 80 -22.40 8.67 -39.15
N SER A 81 -21.35 8.62 -39.98
CA SER A 81 -21.06 9.55 -41.08
C SER A 81 -21.27 8.87 -42.43
#